data_AF-A0A5C6GA33-F1
#
_entry.id   AF-A0A5C6GA33-F1
#
_cell.length_a   1.000
_cell.length_b   1.000
_cell.length_c   1.000
_cell.angle_alpha   90.00
_cell.angle_beta   90.00
_cell.angle_gamma   90.00
#
_symmetry.space_group_name_H-M   'P 1'
#
loop_
_entity.id
_entity.type
_entity.pdbx_description
1 polymer ?
#
loop_
_entity_poly.entity_id
_entity_poly.type
_entity_poly.pdbx_seq_one_letter_code
_entity_poly.pdbx_strand_id
1 'polypeptide(L)'
;MVHLTPCGDKDEVIQLGLIGSKTVHGFIKPDSTNCYLFAFEDLMIMTEGKFRLRDRVFEFDPESGASLLEQVISGDIDVTGNTAPLDIASTEEKEMMEIVDVARQCR
;
A
#
# COMPACT_ATOMS: atom_id res chain seq x y z
N MET A 1 -1.54 -12.67 -7.24
CA MET A 1 -2.54 -11.58 -7.34
C MET A 1 -2.72 -10.99 -5.96
N VAL A 2 -2.96 -9.69 -5.83
CA VAL A 2 -3.25 -9.06 -4.51
C VAL A 2 -4.59 -8.38 -4.58
N HIS A 3 -5.41 -8.55 -3.53
CA HIS A 3 -6.65 -7.83 -3.33
C HIS A 3 -6.58 -6.99 -2.06
N LEU A 4 -6.95 -5.72 -2.17
CA LEU A 4 -6.85 -4.73 -1.11
C LEU A 4 -8.23 -4.42 -0.54
N THR A 5 -8.31 -4.38 0.79
CA THR A 5 -9.54 -4.08 1.53
C THR A 5 -9.25 -3.06 2.64
N PRO A 6 -9.98 -1.93 2.72
CA PRO A 6 -9.83 -1.01 3.83
C PRO A 6 -10.41 -1.61 5.12
N CYS A 7 -9.70 -1.41 6.23
CA CYS A 7 -10.07 -1.93 7.54
C CYS A 7 -9.83 -0.92 8.66
N GLY A 8 -10.59 -1.08 9.74
CA GLY A 8 -10.50 -0.24 10.94
C GLY A 8 -9.47 -0.72 11.95
N ASP A 9 -9.47 -0.07 13.11
CA ASP A 9 -8.56 -0.37 14.22
C ASP A 9 -8.77 -1.78 14.79
N LYS A 10 -9.96 -2.35 14.62
CA LYS A 10 -10.31 -3.70 15.10
C LYS A 10 -10.33 -4.72 13.96
N ASP A 11 -9.67 -4.41 12.85
CA ASP A 11 -9.59 -5.29 11.69
C ASP A 11 -10.94 -5.61 11.04
N GLU A 12 -11.97 -4.82 11.34
CA GLU A 12 -13.25 -4.85 10.65
C GLU A 12 -13.11 -4.31 9.23
N VAL A 13 -13.72 -4.98 8.26
CA VAL A 13 -13.80 -4.47 6.89
C VAL A 13 -14.69 -3.24 6.90
N ILE A 14 -14.17 -2.11 6.44
CA ILE A 14 -14.97 -0.89 6.31
C ILE A 14 -15.39 -0.73 4.85
N GLN A 15 -16.69 -0.54 4.59
CA GLN A 15 -17.14 -0.07 3.28
C GLN A 15 -16.89 1.43 3.19
N LEU A 16 -15.64 1.82 2.91
CA LEU A 16 -15.29 3.22 2.63
C LEU A 16 -15.09 3.45 1.15
N GLY A 17 -15.14 4.73 0.75
CA GLY A 17 -15.07 5.26 -0.61
C GLY A 17 -13.74 5.02 -1.32
N LEU A 18 -13.28 3.77 -1.33
CA LEU A 18 -12.17 3.29 -2.12
C LEU A 18 -12.65 3.11 -3.56
N ILE A 19 -12.18 4.00 -4.43
CA ILE A 19 -12.44 4.03 -5.87
C ILE A 19 -11.18 3.55 -6.59
N GLY A 20 -11.34 2.95 -7.76
CA GLY A 20 -10.24 2.39 -8.56
C GLY A 20 -10.09 0.88 -8.42
N SER A 21 -8.98 0.36 -8.94
CA SER A 21 -8.69 -1.06 -8.96
C SER A 21 -8.25 -1.54 -7.57
N LYS A 22 -9.02 -2.46 -7.00
CA LYS A 22 -8.74 -3.09 -5.69
C LYS A 22 -8.00 -4.41 -5.82
N THR A 23 -7.80 -4.86 -7.05
CA THR A 23 -7.13 -6.12 -7.37
C THR A 23 -6.08 -5.86 -8.41
N VAL A 24 -4.86 -6.33 -8.17
CA VAL A 24 -3.74 -6.16 -9.09
C VAL A 24 -2.98 -7.46 -9.28
N HIS A 25 -2.38 -7.59 -10.45
CA HIS A 25 -1.46 -8.68 -10.77
C HIS A 25 -0.02 -8.22 -10.49
N GLY A 26 0.82 -9.15 -10.07
CA GLY A 26 2.22 -8.84 -9.77
C GLY A 26 3.02 -8.75 -11.05
N PHE A 27 3.95 -7.79 -11.09
CA PHE A 27 4.92 -7.64 -12.16
C PHE A 27 6.32 -7.93 -11.62
N ILE A 28 7.23 -8.40 -12.47
CA ILE A 28 8.62 -8.59 -12.07
C ILE A 28 9.21 -7.21 -11.77
N LYS A 29 9.73 -7.06 -10.55
CA LYS A 29 10.39 -5.80 -10.15
C LYS A 29 11.67 -5.62 -10.98
N PRO A 30 11.86 -4.48 -11.67
CA PRO A 30 13.11 -4.18 -12.35
C PRO A 30 14.31 -4.30 -11.40
N ASP A 31 15.42 -4.80 -11.92
CA ASP A 31 16.70 -4.93 -11.20
C ASP A 31 16.67 -5.84 -9.94
N SER A 32 15.64 -6.68 -9.80
CA SER A 32 15.52 -7.64 -8.70
C SER A 32 15.35 -9.06 -9.21
N THR A 33 16.10 -10.00 -8.63
CA THR A 33 15.89 -11.43 -8.90
C THR A 33 14.72 -11.96 -8.08
N ASN A 34 13.72 -12.57 -8.72
CA ASN A 34 12.59 -13.28 -8.09
C ASN A 34 11.71 -12.44 -7.16
N CYS A 35 11.64 -11.12 -7.35
CA CYS A 35 10.71 -10.27 -6.60
C CYS A 35 9.57 -9.80 -7.49
N TYR A 36 8.36 -9.87 -6.95
CA TYR A 36 7.17 -9.30 -7.57
C TYR A 36 6.81 -7.96 -6.92
N LEU A 37 6.41 -7.01 -7.73
CA LEU A 37 5.84 -5.73 -7.32
C LEU A 37 4.34 -5.73 -7.61
N PHE A 38 3.56 -5.27 -6.64
CA PHE A 38 2.12 -5.05 -6.76
C PHE A 38 1.87 -3.55 -6.54
N ALA A 39 1.31 -2.86 -7.52
CA ALA A 39 1.08 -1.43 -7.47
C ALA A 39 -0.39 -1.11 -7.79
N PHE A 40 -1.00 -0.23 -6.98
CA PHE A 40 -2.40 0.19 -7.09
C PHE A 40 -2.45 1.65 -7.59
N GLU A 41 -2.17 1.86 -8.88
CA GLU A 41 -1.92 3.19 -9.46
C GLU A 41 -3.17 4.07 -9.56
N ASP A 42 -4.36 3.48 -9.65
CA ASP A 42 -5.64 4.18 -9.83
C ASP A 42 -6.47 4.24 -8.54
N LEU A 43 -5.87 3.87 -7.40
CA LEU A 43 -6.56 3.78 -6.12
C LEU A 43 -6.76 5.15 -5.48
N MET A 44 -8.00 5.49 -5.15
CA MET A 44 -8.36 6.74 -4.47
C MET A 44 -9.22 6.46 -3.24
N ILE A 45 -8.97 7.19 -2.15
CA ILE A 45 -9.79 7.15 -0.95
C ILE A 45 -10.60 8.46 -0.84
N MET A 46 -11.92 8.34 -0.90
CA MET A 46 -12.87 9.46 -0.92
C MET A 46 -13.53 9.73 0.44
N THR A 47 -13.14 9.03 1.49
CA THR A 47 -13.74 9.21 2.81
C THR A 47 -12.69 9.65 3.80
N GLU A 48 -13.00 10.72 4.52
CA GLU A 48 -12.17 11.20 5.62
C GLU A 48 -12.17 10.20 6.78
N GLY A 49 -11.05 10.13 7.47
CA GLY A 49 -10.88 9.31 8.66
C GLY A 49 -9.56 8.55 8.67
N LYS A 50 -9.40 7.75 9.73
CA LYS A 50 -8.25 6.87 9.94
C LYS A 50 -8.61 5.43 9.61
N PHE A 51 -7.77 4.78 8.83
CA PHE A 51 -7.95 3.38 8.45
C PHE A 51 -6.60 2.74 8.10
N ARG A 52 -6.63 1.43 7.92
CA ARG A 52 -5.50 0.63 7.39
C ARG A 52 -5.94 -0.10 6.14
N LEU A 53 -5.00 -0.46 5.29
CA LEU A 53 -5.24 -1.29 4.11
C LEU A 53 -4.77 -2.71 4.41
N ARG A 54 -5.67 -3.67 4.17
CA ARG A 54 -5.35 -5.09 4.23
C ARG A 54 -5.16 -5.63 2.83
N ASP A 55 -3.95 -6.09 2.56
CA ASP A 55 -3.58 -6.77 1.34
C ASP A 55 -3.69 -8.27 1.55
N ARG A 56 -4.42 -8.94 0.67
CA ARG A 56 -4.54 -10.39 0.64
C ARG A 56 -3.84 -10.90 -0.61
N VAL A 57 -2.79 -11.68 -0.43
CA VAL A 57 -2.02 -12.27 -1.52
C VAL A 57 -2.62 -13.62 -1.88
N PHE A 58 -2.98 -13.78 -3.14
CA PHE A 58 -3.54 -15.01 -3.68
C PHE A 58 -2.61 -15.61 -4.73
N GLU A 59 -2.46 -16.93 -4.65
CA GLU A 59 -2.01 -17.76 -5.75
C GLU A 59 -3.24 -18.25 -6.52
N PHE A 60 -3.11 -18.35 -7.85
CA PHE A 60 -4.17 -18.90 -8.68
C PHE A 60 -3.64 -20.15 -9.36
N ASP A 61 -4.30 -21.27 -9.09
CA ASP A 61 -4.07 -22.54 -9.77
C ASP A 61 -5.28 -22.85 -10.66
N PRO A 62 -5.08 -23.23 -11.94
CA PRO A 62 -6.20 -23.46 -12.86
C PRO A 62 -7.17 -24.56 -12.44
N GLU A 63 -6.73 -25.55 -11.64
CA GLU A 63 -7.53 -26.70 -11.24
C GLU A 63 -8.25 -26.46 -9.90
N SER A 64 -7.58 -25.81 -8.96
CA SER A 64 -8.04 -25.59 -7.59
C SER A 64 -8.52 -24.17 -7.29
N GLY A 65 -8.34 -23.24 -8.23
CA GLY A 65 -8.79 -21.85 -8.12
C GLY A 65 -7.84 -20.98 -7.30
N ALA A 66 -8.38 -19.92 -6.69
CA ALA A 66 -7.60 -18.97 -5.90
C ALA A 66 -7.41 -19.46 -4.45
N SER A 67 -6.16 -19.54 -4.00
CA SER A 67 -5.80 -19.85 -2.61
C SER A 67 -5.16 -18.62 -1.95
N LEU A 68 -5.51 -18.36 -0.70
CA LEU A 68 -4.90 -17.28 0.08
C LEU A 68 -3.52 -17.75 0.57
N LEU A 69 -2.47 -17.01 0.23
CA LEU A 69 -1.10 -17.26 0.69
C LEU A 69 -0.78 -16.48 1.96
N GLU A 70 -1.05 -15.17 1.93
CA GLU A 70 -0.60 -14.26 2.98
C GLU A 70 -1.54 -13.06 3.12
N GLN A 71 -1.51 -12.43 4.29
CA GLN A 71 -2.16 -11.16 4.55
C GLN A 71 -1.15 -10.17 5.13
N VAL A 72 -1.14 -8.96 4.60
CA VAL A 72 -0.33 -7.85 5.07
C VAL A 72 -1.25 -6.70 5.43
N ILE A 73 -0.94 -5.99 6.51
CA ILE A 73 -1.69 -4.81 6.94
C ILE A 73 -0.73 -3.62 6.89
N SER A 74 -1.18 -2.53 6.26
CA SER A 74 -0.43 -1.27 6.21
C SER A 74 -0.31 -0.61 7.58
N GLY A 75 0.55 0.39 7.68
CA GLY A 75 0.44 1.38 8.76
C GLY A 75 -0.87 2.19 8.67
N ASP A 76 -1.12 3.00 9.68
CA ASP A 76 -2.29 3.88 9.74
C ASP A 76 -2.23 4.92 8.62
N ILE A 77 -3.36 5.10 7.93
CA ILE A 77 -3.59 6.11 6.91
C ILE A 77 -4.60 7.09 7.47
N ASP A 78 -4.23 8.37 7.52
CA ASP A 78 -5.08 9.47 7.98
C ASP A 78 -5.47 10.33 6.77
N VAL A 79 -6.73 10.25 6.35
CA VAL A 79 -7.28 11.07 5.26
C VAL A 79 -8.05 12.23 5.87
N THR A 80 -7.47 13.42 5.77
CA THR A 80 -8.11 14.66 6.21
C THR A 80 -8.73 15.39 5.01
N GLY A 81 -9.91 16.01 5.17
CA GLY A 81 -10.69 16.68 4.10
C GLY A 81 -10.03 17.82 3.34
N ASN A 82 -8.76 18.14 3.62
CA ASN A 82 -7.97 19.13 2.91
C ASN A 82 -6.92 18.42 2.04
N THR A 83 -7.37 17.76 0.97
CA THR A 83 -6.52 17.07 0.00
C THR A 83 -6.11 18.00 -1.13
N ALA A 84 -5.51 19.15 -0.80
CA ALA A 84 -4.47 19.61 -1.71
C ALA A 84 -3.49 18.44 -1.82
N PRO A 85 -3.12 17.97 -3.04
CA PRO A 85 -2.00 17.04 -3.14
C PRO A 85 -0.89 17.66 -2.32
N LEU A 86 -0.42 16.99 -1.27
CA LEU A 86 0.91 17.27 -0.79
C LEU A 86 1.74 17.05 -2.04
N ASP A 87 2.21 18.14 -2.65
CA ASP A 87 3.06 18.11 -3.82
C ASP A 87 4.03 16.97 -3.56
N ILE A 88 4.02 15.95 -4.41
CA ILE A 88 4.97 14.85 -4.29
C ILE A 88 6.31 15.55 -4.43
N ALA A 89 6.93 15.83 -3.27
CA ALA A 89 8.16 16.56 -3.06
C ALA A 89 8.89 16.78 -4.39
N SER A 90 8.86 18.02 -4.91
CA SER A 90 9.76 18.36 -6.00
C SER A 90 11.16 17.90 -5.60
N THR A 91 11.95 17.49 -6.59
CA THR A 91 13.23 16.76 -6.43
C THR A 91 14.18 17.30 -5.35
N GLU A 92 14.04 18.58 -4.96
CA GLU A 92 14.76 19.25 -3.88
C GLU A 92 14.47 18.68 -2.46
N GLU A 93 13.26 18.18 -2.16
CA GLU A 93 12.94 17.64 -0.83
C GLU A 93 13.42 16.19 -0.62
N LYS A 94 13.68 15.45 -1.71
CA LYS A 94 14.30 14.10 -1.65
C LYS A 94 15.74 14.14 -1.15
N GLU A 95 16.50 15.19 -1.48
CA GLU A 95 17.88 15.35 -1.02
C GLU A 95 17.98 15.65 0.49
N MET A 96 16.90 16.15 1.11
CA MET A 96 16.89 16.44 2.55
C MET A 96 16.53 15.22 3.42
N MET A 97 15.89 14.18 2.86
CA MET A 97 15.64 12.92 3.58
C MET A 97 16.84 11.96 3.58
N GLU A 98 17.80 12.12 2.67
CA GLU A 98 19.06 11.32 2.69
C GLU A 98 20.07 11.80 3.76
N ILE A 99 19.80 12.91 4.47
CA ILE A 99 20.64 13.41 5.57
C ILE A 99 19.94 13.24 6.93
N VAL A 100 19.29 12.10 7.16
CA VAL A 100 19.01 11.63 8.53
C VAL A 100 19.35 10.14 8.65
N ASP A 101 20.46 9.72 8.03
CA ASP A 101 21.05 8.42 8.30
C ASP A 101 22.17 8.54 9.36
N VAL A 102 21.96 7.80 10.44
CA VAL A 102 23.00 7.11 11.22
C VAL A 102 24.18 7.97 11.72
N ALA A 103 23.93 8.79 12.74
CA ALA A 103 25.00 9.32 13.60
C ALA A 103 24.65 9.31 15.10
N ARG A 104 23.98 8.27 15.59
CA ARG A 104 23.88 7.99 17.03
C ARG A 104 23.78 6.49 17.31
N GLN A 105 24.90 5.77 17.14
CA GLN A 105 25.26 4.62 17.99
C GLN A 105 26.62 4.06 17.59
N CYS A 106 27.68 4.76 17.99
CA CYS A 106 28.96 4.14 18.36
C CYS A 106 29.42 4.86 19.63
N ARG A 107 29.11 4.28 20.79
CA ARG A 107 29.84 4.49 22.04
C ARG A 107 30.24 3.12 22.55
#